data_AF-A0A350UJK1-F1
#
_entry.id   AF-A0A350UJK1-F1
#
_cell.length_a   1.000
_cell.length_b   1.000
_cell.length_c   1.000
_cell.angle_alpha   90.00
_cell.angle_beta   90.00
_cell.angle_gamma   90.00
#
_symmetry.space_group_name_H-M   'P 1'
#
loop_
_entity.id
_entity.type
_entity.pdbx_description
1 polymer ?
#
loop_
_entity_poly.entity_id
_entity_poly.type
_entity_poly.pdbx_seq_one_letter_code
_entity_poly.pdbx_strand_id
1 'polypeptide(L)' 'MRTEFSFGRSGLEVELPPGPAWQVLKPRWAEALADAEEAIAAALDRPAAGPPLVEVARGKRTAAISVCD' A
#
# COMPACT_ATOMS: atom_id res chain seq x y z
N MET A 1 8.37 27.70 -7.36
CA MET A 1 7.88 26.74 -6.33
C MET A 1 8.68 25.46 -6.49
N ARG A 2 9.35 24.98 -5.45
CA ARG A 2 10.15 23.76 -5.47
C ARG A 2 9.32 22.53 -5.10
N THR A 3 9.37 21.47 -5.90
CA THR A 3 8.64 20.22 -5.65
C THR A 3 9.45 19.00 -6.10
N GLU A 4 9.19 17.85 -5.50
CA GLU A 4 9.82 16.58 -5.83
C GLU A 4 8.82 15.63 -6.47
N PHE A 5 9.25 14.92 -7.52
CA PHE A 5 8.48 13.89 -8.20
C PHE A 5 9.22 12.55 -8.16
N SER A 6 8.46 11.47 -8.04
CA SER A 6 8.98 10.11 -8.19
C SER A 6 9.50 9.91 -9.61
N PHE A 7 10.83 9.84 -9.76
CA PHE A 7 11.50 9.63 -11.04
C PHE A 7 12.79 8.85 -10.83
N GLY A 8 12.93 7.71 -11.52
CA GLY A 8 14.07 6.81 -11.32
C GLY A 8 14.17 6.32 -9.87
N ARG A 9 15.40 6.21 -9.35
CA ARG A 9 15.67 5.74 -7.98
C ARG A 9 15.83 6.88 -6.95
N SER A 10 16.14 8.08 -7.42
CA SER A 10 16.53 9.21 -6.56
C SER A 10 15.50 10.33 -6.50
N GLY A 11 14.43 10.24 -7.29
CA GLY A 11 13.50 11.35 -7.47
C GLY A 11 14.02 12.41 -8.44
N LEU A 12 13.14 13.35 -8.78
CA LEU A 12 13.43 14.54 -9.57
C LEU A 12 12.93 15.76 -8.82
N GLU A 13 13.85 16.64 -8.48
CA GLU A 13 13.55 17.95 -7.92
C GLU A 13 13.35 18.97 -9.05
N VAL A 14 12.24 19.71 -9.00
CA VAL A 14 11.87 20.68 -10.04
C VAL A 14 11.53 22.02 -9.40
N GLU A 15 12.06 23.09 -9.99
CA GLU A 15 11.66 24.46 -9.69
C GLU A 15 10.62 24.93 -10.72
N LEU A 16 9.39 25.17 -10.28
CA LEU A 16 8.30 25.65 -11.13
C LEU A 16 8.45 27.16 -11.39
N PRO A 17 8.29 27.60 -12.66
CA PRO A 17 8.48 29.01 -13.03
C PRO A 17 7.41 29.91 -12.41
N PRO A 18 7.71 31.20 -12.19
CA PRO A 18 6.73 32.17 -11.69
C PRO A 18 5.63 32.47 -12.73
N GLY A 19 4.48 32.99 -12.27
CA GLY A 19 3.36 33.43 -13.11
C GLY A 19 2.08 32.61 -12.91
N PRO A 20 2.07 31.31 -13.26
CA PRO A 20 0.92 30.45 -13.02
C PRO A 20 0.67 30.19 -11.52
N ALA A 21 -0.60 30.04 -11.14
CA ALA A 21 -0.99 29.58 -9.82
C ALA A 21 -0.88 28.05 -9.73
N TRP A 22 0.34 27.55 -9.52
CA TRP A 22 0.61 26.13 -9.44
C TRP A 22 -0.08 25.46 -8.25
N GLN A 23 -0.63 24.26 -8.47
CA GLN A 23 -1.10 23.35 -7.43
C GLN A 23 -0.52 21.97 -7.65
N VAL A 24 0.08 21.38 -6.62
CA VAL A 24 0.60 20.01 -6.64
C VAL A 24 -0.38 19.12 -5.87
N LEU A 25 -1.06 18.24 -6.58
CA LEU A 25 -1.96 17.27 -5.97
C LEU A 25 -1.15 16.10 -5.43
N LYS A 26 -1.38 15.75 -4.16
CA LYS A 26 -0.73 14.63 -3.49
C LYS A 26 -1.78 13.60 -3.07
N PRO A 27 -1.49 12.29 -3.20
CA PRO A 27 -2.34 11.28 -2.61
C PRO A 27 -2.37 11.43 -1.10
N ARG A 28 -3.48 11.02 -0.49
CA ARG A 28 -3.60 10.92 0.96
C ARG A 28 -3.04 9.58 1.40
N TRP A 29 -1.76 9.58 1.76
CA TRP A 29 -1.10 8.39 2.31
C TRP A 29 -1.70 8.03 3.67
N ALA A 30 -1.88 6.73 3.91
CA ALA A 30 -2.17 6.22 5.24
C ALA A 30 -0.87 6.24 6.07
N GLU A 31 -1.01 6.36 7.38
CA GLU A 31 0.10 6.14 8.29
C GLU A 31 0.51 4.67 8.26
N ALA A 32 1.81 4.41 8.23
CA ALA A 32 2.33 3.05 8.27
C ALA A 32 1.98 2.40 9.62
N LEU A 33 1.59 1.12 9.58
CA LEU A 33 1.40 0.35 10.79
C LEU A 33 2.75 0.12 11.48
N ALA A 34 2.74 0.09 12.81
CA ALA A 34 3.96 -0.10 13.61
C ALA A 34 4.58 -1.50 13.39
N ASP A 35 3.74 -2.51 13.16
CA ASP A 35 4.16 -3.88 12.88
C ASP A 35 3.31 -4.43 11.71
N ALA A 36 3.96 -4.61 10.57
CA ALA A 36 3.28 -5.09 9.37
C ALA A 36 2.97 -6.59 9.44
N GLU A 37 3.81 -7.38 10.11
CA GLU A 37 3.65 -8.84 10.19
C GLU A 37 2.46 -9.19 11.08
N GLU A 38 2.39 -8.57 12.27
CA GLU A 38 1.26 -8.75 13.19
C GLU A 38 -0.05 -8.25 12.57
N ALA A 39 -0.02 -7.13 11.84
CA ALA A 39 -1.20 -6.61 11.15
C ALA A 39 -1.75 -7.59 10.10
N ILE A 40 -0.87 -8.23 9.33
CA ILE A 40 -1.27 -9.23 8.33
C ILE A 40 -1.80 -10.49 9.03
N ALA A 41 -1.12 -11.00 10.06
CA ALA A 41 -1.59 -12.16 10.81
C ALA A 41 -2.99 -11.93 11.40
N ALA A 42 -3.20 -10.78 12.05
CA ALA A 42 -4.49 -10.41 12.62
C ALA A 42 -5.59 -10.29 11.55
N ALA A 43 -5.27 -9.84 10.34
CA ALA A 43 -6.23 -9.73 9.24
C ALA A 43 -6.65 -11.09 8.68
N LEU A 44 -5.78 -12.11 8.75
CA LEU A 44 -6.12 -13.48 8.33
C LEU A 44 -7.04 -14.18 9.35
N ASP A 45 -6.87 -13.88 10.63
CA ASP A 45 -7.69 -14.40 11.72
C ASP A 45 -9.03 -13.66 11.87
N ARG A 46 -9.04 -12.35 11.59
CA ARG A 46 -10.23 -11.49 11.67
C ARG A 46 -10.40 -10.69 10.37
N PRO A 47 -10.82 -11.34 9.28
CA PRO A 47 -10.95 -10.69 7.99
C PRO A 47 -12.07 -9.66 8.00
N ALA A 48 -11.93 -8.60 7.20
CA ALA A 48 -12.97 -7.59 7.02
C ALA A 48 -14.25 -8.16 6.37
N ALA A 49 -14.12 -9.27 5.63
CA ALA A 49 -15.23 -9.96 5.00
C ALA A 49 -14.93 -11.47 4.88
N GLY A 50 -15.95 -12.30 5.09
CA GLY A 50 -15.84 -13.75 4.99
C GLY A 50 -15.33 -14.43 6.27
N PRO A 51 -15.20 -15.77 6.25
CA PRO A 51 -14.67 -16.51 7.39
C PRO A 51 -13.14 -16.41 7.46
N PRO A 52 -12.53 -16.62 8.65
CA PRO A 52 -11.08 -16.69 8.82
C PRO A 52 -10.42 -17.71 7.89
N LEU A 53 -9.17 -17.44 7.49
CA LEU A 53 -8.46 -18.31 6.53
C LEU A 53 -8.33 -19.76 7.04
N VAL A 54 -8.15 -19.94 8.34
CA VAL A 54 -8.08 -21.27 8.98
C VAL A 54 -9.36 -22.08 8.81
N GLU A 55 -10.52 -21.43 8.76
CA GLU A 55 -11.80 -22.09 8.51
C GLU A 55 -11.93 -22.50 7.05
N VAL A 56 -11.53 -21.62 6.13
CA VAL A 56 -11.52 -21.91 4.68
C VAL A 56 -10.60 -23.10 4.35
N ALA A 57 -9.43 -23.16 5.00
CA ALA A 57 -8.43 -24.20 4.78
C ALA A 57 -8.78 -25.54 5.45
N ARG A 58 -9.75 -25.57 6.37
CA ARG A 58 -10.05 -26.76 7.17
C ARG A 58 -10.43 -27.94 6.28
N GLY A 59 -9.71 -29.05 6.45
CA GLY A 59 -9.94 -30.30 5.70
C GLY A 59 -9.53 -30.24 4.23
N LYS A 60 -8.93 -29.14 3.75
CA LYS A 60 -8.36 -29.05 2.41
C LYS A 60 -7.00 -29.74 2.39
N ARG A 61 -6.69 -30.42 1.28
CA ARG A 61 -5.41 -31.15 1.09
C ARG A 61 -4.43 -30.38 0.22
N THR A 62 -4.92 -29.45 -0.57
CA THR A 62 -4.14 -28.63 -1.49
C THR A 62 -4.64 -27.20 -1.44
N ALA A 63 -3.76 -26.26 -1.72
CA ALA A 63 -4.06 -24.85 -1.84
C ALA A 63 -3.29 -24.27 -3.03
N ALA A 64 -3.88 -23.27 -3.67
CA ALA A 64 -3.21 -22.43 -4.65
C ALA A 64 -3.23 -21.00 -4.10
N ILE A 65 -2.06 -20.36 -4.09
CA ILE A 65 -1.90 -18.97 -3.65
C ILE A 65 -1.47 -18.16 -4.87
N SER A 66 -2.30 -17.20 -5.26
CA SER A 66 -2.00 -16.26 -6.34
C SER A 66 -1.37 -15.02 -5.73
N VAL A 67 -0.15 -14.70 -6.13
CA VAL A 67 0.59 -13.51 -5.69
C VAL A 67 0.84 -12.65 -6.93
N CYS A 68 0.72 -11.33 -6.81
CA CYS A 68 1.11 -10.41 -7.87
C CYS A 68 2.62 -10.55 -8.17
N ASP A 69 2.99 -10.23 -9.40
CA ASP A 69 4.37 -10.24 -9.88
C ASP A 69 5.27 -9.21 -9.19
#